data_AF-A0A7W2RZ71-F1
#
_entry.id   AF-A0A7W2RZ71-F1
#
_cell.length_a   1.000
_cell.length_b   1.000
_cell.length_c   1.000
_cell.angle_alpha   90.00
_cell.angle_beta   90.00
_cell.angle_gamma   90.00
#
_symmetry.space_group_name_H-M   'P 1'
#
loop_
_entity.id
_entity.type
_entity.pdbx_description
1 polymer ?
#
loop_
_entity_poly.entity_id
_entity_poly.type
_entity_poly.pdbx_seq_one_letter_code
_entity_poly.pdbx_strand_id
1 'polypeptide(L)'
;MTICFRCDANATIGFGHFYRCLSLANALFNEGLDCVFLLETDEEQIEKRLKVSPHQHIMLSKHQRLDGSNQKENAQQWLIQMGKYNLTVSLIIIDHYQIETLWMTIIKQNAERLMVLNDSGRIWNNVDFIWDASCYYEQEYSSISSTTTLLLGPKYALLREEFQHKPQNQCKPNEIKKHPVLTTNLMLAIGATDPLNTTEKLLSWLISLPLNVHINVLSTSANKHIPPMIKKYDNSRINFIIDSKSIALAMAQQQVIITAAGNIMWEAFSLGIPCALIKTCSNQHRNIELVTKTMKNVYLGEETTLDSDGFLKKLSIITHVTQCSMLSQQALRLCDGQGAIRAAKLLASAIGEDNDR
;
A
#
# COMPACT_ATOMS: atom_id res chain seq x y z
N MET A 1 13.05 17.44 15.86
CA MET A 1 11.60 17.75 15.70
C MET A 1 10.88 16.42 15.64
N THR A 2 9.70 16.30 16.25
CA THR A 2 8.98 15.02 16.32
C THR A 2 7.80 14.98 15.37
N ILE A 3 7.69 13.90 14.59
CA ILE A 3 6.57 13.58 13.71
C ILE A 3 5.76 12.46 14.34
N CYS A 4 4.46 12.70 14.55
CA CYS A 4 3.56 11.72 15.17
C CYS A 4 2.67 11.06 14.12
N PHE A 5 2.66 9.73 14.08
CA PHE A 5 1.80 8.95 13.19
C PHE A 5 0.59 8.40 13.96
N ARG A 6 -0.61 8.62 13.43
CA ARG A 6 -1.85 7.93 13.85
C ARG A 6 -2.31 6.99 12.74
N CYS A 7 -2.14 5.70 12.95
CA CYS A 7 -2.69 4.64 12.11
C CYS A 7 -2.99 3.40 12.96
N ASP A 8 -3.91 2.55 12.51
CA ASP A 8 -4.19 1.23 13.13
C ASP A 8 -3.90 0.11 12.14
N ALA A 9 -3.63 -1.09 12.67
CA ALA A 9 -3.40 -2.29 11.86
C ALA A 9 -3.88 -3.55 12.59
N ASN A 10 -4.76 -4.32 11.95
CA ASN A 10 -5.22 -5.63 12.42
C ASN A 10 -5.74 -6.46 11.24
N ALA A 11 -6.08 -7.72 11.46
CA ALA A 11 -6.57 -8.60 10.41
C ALA A 11 -7.79 -8.06 9.62
N THR A 12 -8.64 -7.24 10.27
CA THR A 12 -9.85 -6.65 9.68
C THR A 12 -9.54 -5.41 8.85
N ILE A 13 -8.72 -4.48 9.37
CA ILE A 13 -8.32 -3.24 8.68
C ILE A 13 -7.30 -3.56 7.56
N GLY A 14 -6.51 -4.62 7.76
CA GLY A 14 -5.31 -4.91 6.99
C GLY A 14 -4.10 -4.11 7.48
N PHE A 15 -2.94 -4.37 6.88
CA PHE A 15 -1.66 -3.79 7.31
C PHE A 15 -1.16 -2.66 6.40
N GLY A 16 -1.95 -2.29 5.40
CA GLY A 16 -1.56 -1.30 4.38
C GLY A 16 -1.23 0.07 4.98
N HIS A 17 -2.05 0.55 5.91
CA HIS A 17 -1.85 1.82 6.61
C HIS A 17 -0.53 1.84 7.37
N PHE A 18 -0.28 0.82 8.20
CA PHE A 18 0.95 0.70 8.96
C PHE A 18 2.20 0.69 8.07
N TYR A 19 2.24 -0.16 7.02
CA TYR A 19 3.43 -0.25 6.18
C TYR A 19 3.71 1.00 5.36
N ARG A 20 2.68 1.74 4.92
CA ARG A 20 2.91 3.02 4.21
C ARG A 20 3.36 4.13 5.17
N CYS A 21 2.79 4.19 6.36
CA CYS A 21 3.25 5.10 7.42
C CYS A 21 4.69 4.79 7.83
N LEU A 22 5.03 3.51 8.02
CA LEU A 22 6.39 3.08 8.33
C LEU A 22 7.38 3.45 7.22
N SER A 23 6.97 3.34 5.95
CA SER A 23 7.80 3.73 4.81
C SER A 23 8.10 5.23 4.81
N LEU A 24 7.10 6.07 5.10
CA LEU A 24 7.29 7.51 5.24
C LEU A 24 8.12 7.86 6.47
N ALA A 25 7.87 7.22 7.62
CA ALA A 25 8.64 7.42 8.85
C ALA A 25 10.13 7.09 8.66
N ASN A 26 10.44 5.97 8.00
CA ASN A 26 11.82 5.62 7.67
C ASN A 26 12.49 6.69 6.80
N ALA A 27 11.77 7.22 5.81
CA ALA A 27 12.29 8.27 4.95
C ALA A 27 12.49 9.59 5.71
N LEU A 28 11.57 9.97 6.60
CA LEU A 28 11.71 11.17 7.45
C LEU A 28 12.86 11.05 8.46
N PHE A 29 13.07 9.86 9.02
CA PHE A 29 14.20 9.58 9.90
C PHE A 29 15.55 9.74 9.18
N ASN A 30 15.62 9.35 7.90
CA ASN A 30 16.80 9.60 7.07
C ASN A 30 17.03 11.09 6.76
N GLU A 31 15.99 11.92 6.86
CA GLU A 31 16.09 13.39 6.80
C GLU A 31 16.34 14.02 8.19
N GLY A 32 16.62 13.21 9.23
CA GLY A 32 16.98 13.67 10.57
C GLY A 32 15.79 14.01 11.48
N LEU A 33 14.58 13.55 11.15
CA LEU A 33 13.38 13.80 11.95
C LEU A 33 13.02 12.60 12.82
N ASP A 34 12.73 12.85 14.09
CA ASP A 34 12.29 11.81 15.02
C ASP A 34 10.83 11.44 14.72
N CYS A 35 10.54 10.14 14.63
CA CYS A 35 9.18 9.67 14.40
C CYS A 35 8.67 8.86 15.59
N VAL A 36 7.39 9.08 15.92
CA VAL A 36 6.66 8.34 16.95
C VAL A 36 5.34 7.82 16.38
N PHE A 37 5.04 6.55 16.65
CA PHE A 37 3.76 5.95 16.29
C PHE A 37 2.82 5.89 17.49
N LEU A 38 1.61 6.43 17.36
CA LEU A 38 0.47 6.15 18.24
C LEU A 38 -0.50 5.24 17.48
N LEU A 39 -0.46 3.94 17.79
CA LEU A 39 -1.25 2.93 17.10
C LEU A 39 -1.94 1.97 18.07
N GLU A 40 -3.02 1.36 17.60
CA GLU A 40 -3.63 0.16 18.18
C GLU A 40 -3.39 -1.03 17.23
N THR A 41 -2.97 -2.15 17.80
CA THR A 41 -2.84 -3.43 17.10
C THR A 41 -2.85 -4.57 18.10
N ASP A 42 -3.40 -5.72 17.71
CA ASP A 42 -3.24 -7.01 18.39
C ASP A 42 -2.45 -8.03 17.55
N GLU A 43 -1.73 -7.54 16.54
CA GLU A 43 -0.98 -8.35 15.60
C GLU A 43 0.50 -8.44 16.00
N GLU A 44 0.92 -9.62 16.43
CA GLU A 44 2.31 -9.87 16.87
C GLU A 44 3.36 -9.48 15.81
N GLN A 45 3.03 -9.64 14.53
CA GLN A 45 3.91 -9.24 13.42
C GLN A 45 4.16 -7.73 13.35
N ILE A 46 3.15 -6.91 13.69
CA ILE A 46 3.25 -5.45 13.70
C ILE A 46 4.08 -5.02 14.90
N GLU A 47 3.84 -5.62 16.08
CA GLU A 47 4.66 -5.38 17.27
C GLU A 47 6.13 -5.74 17.06
N LYS A 48 6.40 -6.92 16.47
CA LYS A 48 7.76 -7.34 16.12
C LYS A 48 8.42 -6.35 15.18
N ARG A 49 7.68 -5.85 14.18
CA ARG A 49 8.20 -4.87 13.22
C ARG A 49 8.51 -3.52 13.87
N LEU A 50 7.68 -3.06 14.79
CA LEU A 50 7.91 -1.83 15.57
C LEU A 50 9.15 -1.93 16.45
N LYS A 51 9.36 -3.07 17.12
CA LYS A 51 10.52 -3.31 18.01
C LYS A 51 11.88 -3.25 17.30
N VAL A 52 11.92 -3.60 16.02
CA VAL A 52 13.14 -3.56 15.19
C VAL A 52 13.25 -2.29 14.35
N SER A 53 12.27 -1.39 14.44
CA SER A 53 12.28 -0.10 13.77
C SER A 53 13.03 0.94 14.63
N PRO A 54 13.67 1.96 14.03
CA PRO A 54 14.33 3.02 14.78
C PRO A 54 13.33 3.98 15.47
N HIS A 55 12.04 3.90 15.14
CA HIS A 55 11.01 4.82 15.62
C HIS A 55 10.47 4.46 17.00
N GLN A 56 10.12 5.49 17.76
CA GLN A 56 9.38 5.32 19.01
C GLN A 56 7.96 4.85 18.72
N HIS A 57 7.37 4.07 19.63
CA HIS A 57 5.99 3.63 19.50
C HIS A 57 5.29 3.62 20.85
N ILE A 58 4.03 4.06 20.84
CA ILE A 58 3.13 4.14 21.97
C ILE A 58 1.91 3.30 21.60
N MET A 59 1.78 2.16 22.28
CA MET A 59 0.65 1.26 22.08
C MET A 59 -0.60 1.83 22.76
N LEU A 60 -1.64 2.06 21.99
CA LEU A 60 -2.96 2.44 22.48
C LEU A 60 -3.71 1.20 22.96
N SER A 61 -4.53 1.34 24.00
CA SER A 61 -5.39 0.25 24.47
C SER A 61 -6.57 0.03 23.52
N LYS A 62 -7.15 -1.18 23.50
CA LYS A 62 -8.27 -1.54 22.60
C LYS A 62 -9.47 -0.58 22.69
N HIS A 63 -9.72 0.02 23.85
CA HIS A 63 -10.80 1.00 24.06
C HIS A 63 -10.55 2.36 23.40
N GLN A 64 -9.34 2.58 22.89
CA GLN A 64 -8.90 3.81 22.22
C GLN A 64 -8.76 3.61 20.70
N ARG A 65 -9.23 2.47 20.20
CA ARG A 65 -9.36 2.21 18.77
C ARG A 65 -10.37 3.19 18.20
N LEU A 66 -10.00 3.80 17.07
CA LEU A 66 -10.95 4.58 16.31
C LEU A 66 -11.93 3.59 15.67
N ASP A 67 -13.19 3.59 16.11
CA ASP A 67 -14.25 2.75 15.53
C ASP A 67 -15.31 3.59 14.79
N GLY A 68 -15.05 4.89 14.65
CA GLY A 68 -15.96 5.87 14.07
C GLY A 68 -16.97 6.43 15.07
N SER A 69 -17.14 5.79 16.23
CA SER A 69 -17.99 6.27 17.31
C SER A 69 -17.27 7.32 18.16
N ASN A 70 -18.03 8.26 18.70
CA ASN A 70 -17.57 9.21 19.73
C ASN A 70 -16.23 9.93 19.42
N GLN A 71 -16.17 10.57 18.25
CA GLN A 71 -15.00 11.29 17.69
C GLN A 71 -14.33 12.25 18.69
N LYS A 72 -15.14 12.94 19.52
CA LYS A 72 -14.64 13.89 20.52
C LYS A 72 -13.82 13.20 21.60
N GLU A 73 -14.37 12.14 22.20
CA GLU A 73 -13.68 11.41 23.27
C GLU A 73 -12.40 10.75 22.73
N ASN A 74 -12.47 10.16 21.53
CA ASN A 74 -11.32 9.56 20.86
C ASN A 74 -10.18 10.58 20.65
N ALA A 75 -10.50 11.78 20.17
CA ALA A 75 -9.52 12.85 19.99
C ALA A 75 -8.91 13.29 21.33
N GLN A 76 -9.74 13.46 22.36
CA GLN A 76 -9.29 13.85 23.71
C GLN A 76 -8.38 12.80 24.34
N GLN A 77 -8.75 11.52 24.26
CA GLN A 77 -7.92 10.43 24.74
C GLN A 77 -6.57 10.37 24.02
N TRP A 78 -6.56 10.63 22.71
CA TRP A 78 -5.32 10.68 21.94
C TRP A 78 -4.40 11.82 22.38
N LEU A 79 -4.94 13.02 22.57
CA LEU A 79 -4.20 14.17 23.13
C LEU A 79 -3.65 13.89 24.53
N ILE A 80 -4.44 13.23 25.39
CA ILE A 80 -3.99 12.81 26.73
C ILE A 80 -2.79 11.87 26.62
N GLN A 81 -2.82 10.90 25.70
CA GLN A 81 -1.69 10.00 25.50
C GLN A 81 -0.47 10.76 25.01
N MET A 82 -0.59 11.64 24.01
CA MET A 82 0.53 12.48 23.58
C MET A 82 1.13 13.31 24.74
N GLY A 83 0.28 13.91 25.57
CA GLY A 83 0.70 14.70 26.73
C GLY A 83 1.46 13.88 27.77
N LYS A 84 1.09 12.60 28.00
CA LYS A 84 1.80 11.72 28.94
C LYS A 84 3.25 11.48 28.57
N TYR A 85 3.58 11.50 27.27
CA TYR A 85 4.93 11.30 26.77
C TYR A 85 5.67 12.62 26.54
N ASN A 86 5.06 13.75 26.93
CA ASN A 86 5.64 15.09 26.84
C ASN A 86 6.18 15.43 25.44
N LEU A 87 5.47 14.95 24.40
CA LEU A 87 5.91 15.07 23.02
C LEU A 87 5.64 16.48 22.47
N THR A 88 6.69 17.19 22.06
CA THR A 88 6.56 18.37 21.21
C THR A 88 6.50 17.92 19.75
N VAL A 89 5.30 17.96 19.15
CA VAL A 89 5.03 17.42 17.82
C VAL A 89 4.85 18.54 16.80
N SER A 90 5.75 18.57 15.82
CA SER A 90 5.75 19.56 14.74
C SER A 90 4.80 19.19 13.60
N LEU A 91 4.53 17.90 13.42
CA LEU A 91 3.60 17.40 12.41
C LEU A 91 2.91 16.12 12.90
N ILE A 92 1.59 16.08 12.76
CA ILE A 92 0.81 14.86 12.92
C ILE A 92 0.42 14.33 11.54
N ILE A 93 0.74 13.07 11.27
CA ILE A 93 0.38 12.35 10.05
C ILE A 93 -0.72 11.33 10.37
N ILE A 94 -1.83 11.44 9.67
CA ILE A 94 -3.04 10.67 9.95
C ILE A 94 -3.34 9.74 8.78
N ASP A 95 -3.60 8.49 9.12
CA ASP A 95 -3.97 7.47 8.16
C ASP A 95 -5.03 6.53 8.73
N HIS A 96 -6.29 6.96 8.68
CA HIS A 96 -7.41 6.20 9.22
C HIS A 96 -8.74 6.53 8.55
N TYR A 97 -9.47 5.51 8.10
CA TYR A 97 -10.76 5.70 7.39
C TYR A 97 -11.89 6.22 8.27
N GLN A 98 -11.87 5.94 9.58
CA GLN A 98 -12.97 6.27 10.49
C GLN A 98 -12.81 7.64 11.19
N ILE A 99 -11.79 8.42 10.82
CA ILE A 99 -11.66 9.79 11.33
C ILE A 99 -12.66 10.71 10.63
N GLU A 100 -13.23 11.62 11.39
CA GLU A 100 -14.15 12.64 10.90
C GLU A 100 -13.68 14.06 11.21
N THR A 101 -14.38 15.04 10.63
CA THR A 101 -14.05 16.47 10.74
C THR A 101 -13.98 16.95 12.19
N LEU A 102 -14.83 16.42 13.08
CA LEU A 102 -14.82 16.77 14.50
C LEU A 102 -13.50 16.36 15.19
N TRP A 103 -13.03 15.14 14.95
CA TRP A 103 -11.75 14.66 15.49
C TRP A 103 -10.59 15.52 14.97
N MET A 104 -10.57 15.78 13.66
CA MET A 104 -9.54 16.63 13.02
C MET A 104 -9.50 18.03 13.62
N THR A 105 -10.66 18.62 13.92
CA THR A 105 -10.77 19.98 14.46
C THR A 105 -10.15 20.05 15.86
N ILE A 106 -10.40 19.04 16.70
CA ILE A 106 -9.84 18.96 18.06
C ILE A 106 -8.31 18.78 18.00
N ILE A 107 -7.82 17.95 17.08
CA ILE A 107 -6.38 17.70 16.95
C ILE A 107 -5.63 18.91 16.38
N LYS A 108 -6.18 19.59 15.36
CA LYS A 108 -5.54 20.77 14.77
C LYS A 108 -5.35 21.92 15.77
N GLN A 109 -6.20 22.03 16.80
CA GLN A 109 -6.02 23.01 17.88
C GLN A 109 -4.79 22.74 18.77
N ASN A 110 -4.22 21.53 18.70
CA ASN A 110 -3.14 21.06 19.56
C ASN A 110 -1.92 20.58 18.75
N ALA A 111 -1.85 20.93 17.47
CA ALA A 111 -0.82 20.51 16.55
C ALA A 111 -0.37 21.69 15.69
N GLU A 112 0.93 21.88 15.54
CA GLU A 112 1.48 22.89 14.63
C GLU A 112 1.00 22.61 13.21
N ARG A 113 1.19 21.38 12.74
CA ARG A 113 0.81 20.94 11.41
C ARG A 113 0.15 19.58 11.36
N LEU A 114 -0.61 19.37 10.30
CA LEU A 114 -1.46 18.22 10.08
C LEU A 114 -1.36 17.75 8.62
N MET A 115 -1.12 16.46 8.47
CA MET A 115 -1.10 15.76 7.20
C MET A 115 -2.10 14.61 7.20
N VAL A 116 -2.83 14.44 6.10
CA VAL A 116 -3.74 13.30 5.91
C VAL A 116 -3.29 12.44 4.74
N LEU A 117 -3.15 11.13 4.97
CA LEU A 117 -3.02 10.13 3.91
C LEU A 117 -4.41 9.76 3.40
N ASN A 118 -4.78 10.28 2.23
CA ASN A 118 -6.15 10.28 1.72
C ASN A 118 -6.27 9.57 0.37
N ASP A 119 -6.39 8.24 0.38
CA ASP A 119 -6.71 7.49 -0.83
C ASP A 119 -8.22 7.49 -1.17
N SER A 120 -9.06 8.03 -0.29
CA SER A 120 -10.53 8.08 -0.45
C SER A 120 -11.04 9.17 -1.39
N GLY A 121 -10.27 10.25 -1.59
CA GLY A 121 -10.68 11.43 -2.34
C GLY A 121 -11.55 12.41 -1.54
N ARG A 122 -11.73 12.16 -0.23
CA ARG A 122 -12.41 13.09 0.67
C ARG A 122 -11.66 14.42 0.75
N ILE A 123 -12.39 15.53 0.64
CA ILE A 123 -11.82 16.86 0.86
C ILE A 123 -11.73 17.14 2.36
N TRP A 124 -10.53 17.47 2.82
CA TRP A 124 -10.24 17.85 4.21
C TRP A 124 -9.87 19.32 4.25
N ASN A 125 -10.63 20.10 5.01
CA ASN A 125 -10.32 21.52 5.26
C ASN A 125 -9.35 21.65 6.44
N ASN A 126 -8.58 22.74 6.49
CA ASN A 126 -7.68 23.09 7.59
C ASN A 126 -6.58 22.04 7.85
N VAL A 127 -6.06 21.44 6.77
CA VAL A 127 -4.89 20.56 6.81
C VAL A 127 -3.76 21.19 6.00
N ASP A 128 -2.53 21.04 6.47
CA ASP A 128 -1.36 21.66 5.86
C ASP A 128 -0.84 20.82 4.69
N PHE A 129 -1.01 19.49 4.77
CA PHE A 129 -0.60 18.55 3.73
C PHE A 129 -1.68 17.50 3.45
N ILE A 130 -1.86 17.17 2.17
CA ILE A 130 -2.60 15.97 1.75
C ILE A 130 -1.69 15.12 0.90
N TRP A 131 -1.64 13.84 1.22
CA TRP A 131 -1.08 12.81 0.35
C TRP A 131 -2.19 11.99 -0.27
N ASP A 132 -2.15 11.82 -1.58
CA ASP A 132 -3.11 11.00 -2.31
C ASP A 132 -2.44 10.39 -3.55
N ALA A 133 -1.88 9.19 -3.39
CA ALA A 133 -1.26 8.46 -4.50
C ALA A 133 -2.27 7.99 -5.57
N SER A 134 -3.57 8.02 -5.25
CA SER A 134 -4.67 7.62 -6.13
C SER A 134 -5.19 8.76 -7.02
N CYS A 135 -4.61 9.96 -6.93
CA CYS A 135 -5.06 11.16 -7.65
C CYS A 135 -3.96 11.75 -8.54
N TYR A 136 -4.26 12.04 -9.81
CA TYR A 136 -3.33 12.77 -10.68
C TYR A 136 -3.61 14.27 -10.76
N TYR A 137 -4.86 14.67 -10.55
CA TYR A 137 -5.34 15.98 -10.95
C TYR A 137 -5.59 16.84 -9.73
N GLU A 138 -4.79 17.89 -9.58
CA GLU A 138 -4.95 18.89 -8.53
C GLU A 138 -6.34 19.54 -8.53
N GLN A 139 -7.03 19.54 -9.67
CA GLN A 139 -8.40 20.01 -9.80
C GLN A 139 -9.39 19.30 -8.86
N GLU A 140 -9.16 18.02 -8.52
CA GLU A 140 -9.94 17.29 -7.52
C GLU A 140 -9.87 17.96 -6.14
N TYR A 141 -8.78 18.68 -5.85
CA TYR A 141 -8.53 19.40 -4.60
C TYR A 141 -8.54 20.93 -4.77
N SER A 142 -9.13 21.44 -5.85
CA SER A 142 -9.12 22.87 -6.19
C SER A 142 -9.60 23.79 -5.05
N SER A 143 -10.58 23.33 -4.26
CA SER A 143 -11.13 24.09 -3.12
C SER A 143 -10.16 24.34 -1.97
N ILE A 144 -9.06 23.59 -1.88
CA ILE A 144 -8.08 23.67 -0.78
C ILE A 144 -6.63 23.85 -1.27
N SER A 145 -6.39 23.73 -2.57
CA SER A 145 -5.05 23.81 -3.20
C SER A 145 -4.27 25.09 -2.87
N SER A 146 -4.97 26.19 -2.55
CA SER A 146 -4.32 27.46 -2.16
C SER A 146 -3.79 27.50 -0.73
N THR A 147 -4.26 26.59 0.13
CA THR A 147 -3.93 26.57 1.59
C THR A 147 -3.30 25.25 2.04
N THR A 148 -3.25 24.25 1.17
CA THR A 148 -2.81 22.90 1.49
C THR A 148 -1.79 22.45 0.46
N THR A 149 -0.66 21.93 0.94
CA THR A 149 0.36 21.35 0.06
C THR A 149 -0.06 19.94 -0.37
N LEU A 150 -0.10 19.70 -1.68
CA LEU A 150 -0.65 18.46 -2.25
C LEU A 150 0.46 17.53 -2.77
N LEU A 151 0.54 16.33 -2.19
CA LEU A 151 1.42 15.24 -2.59
C LEU A 151 0.62 14.20 -3.39
N LEU A 152 0.40 14.49 -4.67
CA LEU A 152 -0.51 13.72 -5.54
C LEU A 152 0.19 12.74 -6.48
N GLY A 153 -0.46 11.60 -6.64
CA GLY A 153 -0.22 10.63 -7.71
C GLY A 153 0.83 9.58 -7.36
N PRO A 154 0.99 8.57 -8.22
CA PRO A 154 1.81 7.40 -7.91
C PRO A 154 3.30 7.70 -7.82
N LYS A 155 3.73 8.87 -8.29
CA LYS A 155 5.06 9.39 -7.95
C LYS A 155 5.23 9.38 -6.43
N TYR A 156 4.27 9.84 -5.64
CA TYR A 156 4.36 9.87 -4.18
C TYR A 156 3.96 8.54 -3.51
N ALA A 157 3.83 7.42 -4.22
CA ALA A 157 3.50 6.13 -3.60
C ALA A 157 4.51 5.78 -2.48
N LEU A 158 3.98 5.56 -1.27
CA LEU A 158 4.78 5.30 -0.07
C LEU A 158 5.11 3.81 0.02
N LEU A 159 6.23 3.41 -0.59
CA LEU A 159 6.64 2.01 -0.67
C LEU A 159 7.74 1.68 0.33
N ARG A 160 7.77 0.41 0.75
CA ARG A 160 8.83 -0.14 1.62
C ARG A 160 10.19 0.02 0.96
N GLU A 161 11.23 0.16 1.77
CA GLU A 161 12.62 0.39 1.33
C GLU A 161 13.11 -0.64 0.29
N GLU A 162 12.68 -1.90 0.40
CA GLU A 162 13.01 -2.97 -0.56
C GLU A 162 12.49 -2.70 -1.99
N PHE A 163 11.57 -1.76 -2.18
CA PHE A 163 11.03 -1.32 -3.47
C PHE A 163 11.55 0.06 -3.90
N GLN A 164 12.27 0.78 -3.05
CA GLN A 164 12.83 2.11 -3.37
C GLN A 164 14.10 1.99 -4.22
N HIS A 165 14.81 0.87 -4.09
CA HIS A 165 15.99 0.57 -4.87
C HIS A 165 15.67 -0.54 -5.86
N LYS A 166 15.96 -0.32 -7.15
CA LYS A 166 15.93 -1.42 -8.12
C LYS A 166 16.90 -2.49 -7.64
N PRO A 167 16.49 -3.76 -7.50
CA PRO A 167 17.41 -4.84 -7.14
C PRO A 167 18.59 -4.79 -8.13
N GLN A 168 19.77 -4.39 -7.65
CA GLN A 168 20.89 -3.97 -8.50
C GLN A 168 21.41 -5.09 -9.44
N ASN A 169 20.92 -6.33 -9.34
CA ASN A 169 21.52 -7.46 -10.04
C ASN A 169 20.62 -8.65 -10.46
N GLN A 170 19.28 -8.56 -10.53
CA GLN A 170 18.50 -9.80 -10.77
C GLN A 170 17.48 -9.80 -11.93
N CYS A 171 17.12 -8.64 -12.49
CA CYS A 171 16.31 -8.60 -13.70
C CYS A 171 16.99 -7.72 -14.73
N LYS A 172 17.91 -8.30 -15.52
CA LYS A 172 18.07 -7.77 -16.87
C LYS A 172 16.67 -7.78 -17.48
N PRO A 173 16.14 -6.65 -18.00
CA PRO A 173 14.88 -6.66 -18.72
C PRO A 173 15.00 -7.79 -19.72
N ASN A 174 14.13 -8.79 -19.59
CA ASN A 174 14.24 -10.06 -20.29
C ASN A 174 14.89 -9.84 -21.65
N GLU A 175 16.11 -10.33 -21.84
CA GLU A 175 16.45 -10.85 -23.15
C GLU A 175 15.38 -11.91 -23.37
N ILE A 176 14.30 -11.50 -24.03
CA ILE A 176 13.22 -12.37 -24.46
C ILE A 176 13.95 -13.38 -25.34
N LYS A 177 14.35 -14.50 -24.72
CA LYS A 177 15.00 -15.59 -25.42
C LYS A 177 14.08 -15.89 -26.60
N LYS A 178 14.64 -15.92 -27.80
CA LYS A 178 13.94 -16.13 -29.08
C LYS A 178 13.26 -17.51 -29.20
N HIS A 179 12.93 -18.16 -28.09
CA HIS A 179 12.30 -19.47 -28.02
C HIS A 179 10.84 -19.35 -27.56
N PRO A 180 9.87 -19.99 -28.24
CA PRO A 180 8.44 -19.74 -28.04
C PRO A 180 7.84 -20.45 -26.82
N VAL A 181 8.65 -21.00 -25.92
CA VAL A 181 8.17 -21.77 -24.77
C VAL A 181 8.79 -21.19 -23.49
N LEU A 182 8.36 -19.99 -23.11
CA LEU A 182 8.65 -19.42 -21.81
C LEU A 182 7.60 -19.94 -20.84
N THR A 183 8.02 -20.68 -19.83
CA THR A 183 7.18 -20.97 -18.67
C THR A 183 6.79 -19.65 -18.01
N THR A 184 5.50 -19.41 -17.84
CA THR A 184 4.99 -18.15 -17.26
C THR A 184 4.99 -18.26 -15.75
N ASN A 185 5.84 -17.49 -15.08
CA ASN A 185 5.78 -17.30 -13.63
C ASN A 185 4.73 -16.24 -13.32
N LEU A 186 3.62 -16.68 -12.74
CA LEU A 186 2.52 -15.83 -12.32
C LEU A 186 2.44 -15.84 -10.81
N MET A 187 2.23 -14.68 -10.20
CA MET A 187 1.98 -14.59 -8.76
C MET A 187 0.55 -14.16 -8.44
N LEU A 188 -0.11 -14.86 -7.54
CA LEU A 188 -1.31 -14.41 -6.85
C LEU A 188 -0.89 -13.69 -5.56
N ALA A 189 -1.25 -12.42 -5.41
CA ALA A 189 -0.93 -11.62 -4.24
C ALA A 189 -2.09 -10.66 -3.90
N ILE A 190 -3.22 -11.20 -3.42
CA ILE A 190 -4.45 -10.42 -3.22
C ILE A 190 -4.33 -9.42 -2.06
N GLY A 191 -3.63 -9.80 -1.00
CA GLY A 191 -3.46 -8.99 0.19
C GLY A 191 -3.00 -9.85 1.36
N ALA A 192 -2.65 -9.20 2.47
CA ALA A 192 -2.13 -9.90 3.64
C ALA A 192 -3.15 -10.89 4.23
N THR A 193 -4.43 -10.49 4.33
CA THR A 193 -5.45 -11.28 5.06
C THR A 193 -6.50 -11.92 4.16
N ASP A 194 -6.71 -11.39 2.94
CA ASP A 194 -7.68 -11.87 1.93
C ASP A 194 -8.99 -12.41 2.53
N PRO A 195 -9.79 -11.57 3.20
CA PRO A 195 -10.97 -12.01 3.94
C PRO A 195 -12.07 -12.62 3.06
N LEU A 196 -12.08 -12.33 1.76
CA LEU A 196 -13.02 -12.89 0.77
C LEU A 196 -12.53 -14.23 0.20
N ASN A 197 -11.34 -14.70 0.59
CA ASN A 197 -10.70 -15.89 0.05
C ASN A 197 -10.59 -15.86 -1.50
N THR A 198 -10.33 -14.67 -2.03
CA THR A 198 -10.19 -14.43 -3.47
C THR A 198 -9.05 -15.26 -4.04
N THR A 199 -7.98 -15.45 -3.27
CA THR A 199 -6.81 -16.24 -3.65
C THR A 199 -7.21 -17.66 -4.04
N GLU A 200 -8.03 -18.35 -3.24
CA GLU A 200 -8.48 -19.70 -3.56
C GLU A 200 -9.40 -19.73 -4.79
N LYS A 201 -10.31 -18.75 -4.90
CA LYS A 201 -11.20 -18.61 -6.07
C LYS A 201 -10.38 -18.54 -7.36
N LEU A 202 -9.40 -17.64 -7.43
CA LEU A 202 -8.57 -17.47 -8.61
C LEU A 202 -7.63 -18.65 -8.84
N LEU A 203 -7.05 -19.21 -7.77
CA LEU A 203 -6.18 -20.38 -7.87
C LEU A 203 -6.92 -21.56 -8.51
N SER A 204 -8.18 -21.79 -8.13
CA SER A 204 -9.01 -22.84 -8.71
C SER A 204 -9.19 -22.69 -10.23
N TRP A 205 -9.27 -21.46 -10.73
CA TRP A 205 -9.38 -21.17 -12.15
C TRP A 205 -8.04 -21.27 -12.87
N LEU A 206 -6.96 -20.78 -12.26
CA LEU A 206 -5.63 -20.81 -12.85
C LEU A 206 -5.08 -22.22 -13.02
N ILE A 207 -5.47 -23.17 -12.18
CA ILE A 207 -5.06 -24.57 -12.32
C ILE A 207 -5.56 -25.19 -13.64
N SER A 208 -6.65 -24.65 -14.23
CA SER A 208 -7.13 -25.07 -15.55
C SER A 208 -6.25 -24.61 -16.72
N LEU A 209 -5.30 -23.69 -16.48
CA LEU A 209 -4.35 -23.25 -17.49
C LEU A 209 -3.34 -24.36 -17.86
N PRO A 210 -2.69 -24.26 -19.03
CA PRO A 210 -1.72 -25.26 -19.49
C PRO A 210 -0.55 -25.46 -18.50
N LEU A 211 0.16 -26.59 -18.65
CA LEU A 211 1.23 -27.03 -17.72
C LEU A 211 2.46 -26.09 -17.67
N ASN A 212 2.60 -25.15 -18.60
CA ASN A 212 3.71 -24.20 -18.67
C ASN A 212 3.46 -22.90 -17.87
N VAL A 213 2.51 -22.89 -16.93
CA VAL A 213 2.31 -21.78 -16.00
C VAL A 213 2.65 -22.24 -14.59
N HIS A 214 3.61 -21.57 -13.95
CA HIS A 214 3.89 -21.73 -12.52
C HIS A 214 3.18 -20.63 -11.73
N ILE A 215 2.51 -21.01 -10.65
CA ILE A 215 1.69 -20.12 -9.83
C ILE A 215 2.34 -19.97 -8.47
N ASN A 216 2.82 -18.78 -8.16
CA ASN A 216 3.32 -18.42 -6.83
C ASN A 216 2.20 -17.74 -6.04
N VAL A 217 1.82 -18.28 -4.89
CA VAL A 217 0.82 -17.68 -4.01
C VAL A 217 1.54 -16.94 -2.89
N LEU A 218 1.55 -15.61 -2.93
CA LEU A 218 2.11 -14.77 -1.88
C LEU A 218 1.03 -14.41 -0.87
N SER A 219 1.25 -14.74 0.41
CA SER A 219 0.33 -14.36 1.49
C SER A 219 1.06 -14.31 2.84
N THR A 220 0.31 -14.12 3.92
CA THR A 220 0.85 -14.13 5.29
C THR A 220 0.17 -15.17 6.15
N SER A 221 0.76 -15.47 7.30
CA SER A 221 0.16 -16.34 8.32
C SER A 221 -1.15 -15.78 8.90
N ALA A 222 -1.42 -14.49 8.75
CA ALA A 222 -2.70 -13.89 9.16
C ALA A 222 -3.88 -14.28 8.25
N ASN A 223 -3.61 -14.78 7.03
CA ASN A 223 -4.64 -15.31 6.16
C ASN A 223 -5.03 -16.74 6.59
N LYS A 224 -6.17 -16.84 7.29
CA LYS A 224 -6.74 -18.11 7.78
C LYS A 224 -7.06 -19.14 6.68
N HIS A 225 -7.14 -18.73 5.42
CA HIS A 225 -7.47 -19.60 4.30
C HIS A 225 -6.23 -20.33 3.73
N ILE A 226 -5.01 -19.88 4.04
CA ILE A 226 -3.78 -20.49 3.50
C ILE A 226 -3.56 -21.94 3.96
N PRO A 227 -3.61 -22.29 5.27
CA PRO A 227 -3.32 -23.65 5.69
C PRO A 227 -4.18 -24.75 5.04
N PRO A 228 -5.52 -24.62 4.93
CA PRO A 228 -6.31 -25.61 4.21
C PRO A 228 -6.05 -25.59 2.69
N MET A 229 -5.74 -24.43 2.12
CA MET A 229 -5.44 -24.31 0.68
C MET A 229 -4.16 -25.05 0.29
N ILE A 230 -3.09 -24.99 1.10
CA ILE A 230 -1.85 -25.75 0.88
C ILE A 230 -2.13 -27.25 0.79
N LYS A 231 -2.99 -27.77 1.69
CA LYS A 231 -3.37 -29.20 1.69
C LYS A 231 -4.21 -29.58 0.48
N LYS A 232 -5.10 -28.68 0.04
CA LYS A 232 -6.01 -28.90 -1.09
C LYS A 232 -5.28 -28.89 -2.45
N TYR A 233 -4.26 -28.05 -2.59
CA TYR A 233 -3.57 -27.81 -3.84
C TYR A 233 -2.10 -28.27 -3.78
N ASP A 234 -1.90 -29.56 -3.49
CA ASP A 234 -0.61 -30.23 -3.64
C ASP A 234 -0.31 -30.48 -5.12
N ASN A 235 0.22 -29.46 -5.79
CA ASN A 235 0.51 -29.47 -7.22
C ASN A 235 1.90 -28.89 -7.48
N SER A 236 2.72 -29.59 -8.26
CA SER A 236 4.09 -29.17 -8.59
C SER A 236 4.20 -27.82 -9.33
N ARG A 237 3.08 -27.31 -9.86
CA ARG A 237 3.02 -25.97 -10.48
C ARG A 237 2.75 -24.85 -9.49
N ILE A 238 2.35 -25.15 -8.25
CA ILE A 238 1.93 -24.16 -7.25
C ILE A 238 2.99 -24.10 -6.15
N ASN A 239 3.41 -22.89 -5.83
CA ASN A 239 4.33 -22.62 -4.73
C ASN A 239 3.73 -21.58 -3.79
N PHE A 240 3.65 -21.90 -2.50
CA PHE A 240 3.14 -20.98 -1.48
C PHE A 240 4.30 -20.24 -0.82
N ILE A 241 4.31 -18.91 -0.94
CA ILE A 241 5.30 -18.01 -0.36
C ILE A 241 4.63 -17.29 0.81
N ILE A 242 4.84 -17.80 2.02
CA ILE A 242 4.18 -17.29 3.24
C ILE A 242 5.20 -16.55 4.11
N ASP A 243 4.83 -15.35 4.58
CA ASP A 243 5.65 -14.50 5.45
C ASP A 243 7.06 -14.25 4.90
N SER A 244 7.14 -13.97 3.59
CA SER A 244 8.44 -13.73 2.94
C SER A 244 9.20 -12.59 3.59
N LYS A 245 10.49 -12.83 3.85
CA LYS A 245 11.43 -11.80 4.36
C LYS A 245 11.79 -10.75 3.31
N SER A 246 11.62 -11.06 2.03
CA SER A 246 11.73 -10.08 0.95
C SER A 246 10.64 -10.33 -0.07
N ILE A 247 9.68 -9.41 -0.10
CA ILE A 247 8.58 -9.46 -1.06
C ILE A 247 9.08 -8.95 -2.41
N ALA A 248 10.00 -7.97 -2.43
CA ALA A 248 10.57 -7.45 -3.67
C ALA A 248 11.29 -8.54 -4.47
N LEU A 249 12.11 -9.39 -3.82
CA LEU A 249 12.79 -10.50 -4.50
C LEU A 249 11.81 -11.57 -5.01
N ALA A 250 10.79 -11.91 -4.22
CA ALA A 250 9.76 -12.86 -4.64
C ALA A 250 8.98 -12.35 -5.86
N MET A 251 8.67 -11.05 -5.89
CA MET A 251 8.00 -10.39 -7.01
C MET A 251 8.88 -10.28 -8.25
N ALA A 252 10.16 -9.93 -8.10
CA ALA A 252 11.09 -9.76 -9.22
C ALA A 252 11.23 -11.00 -10.13
N GLN A 253 10.91 -12.18 -9.61
CA GLN A 253 10.94 -13.45 -10.36
C GLN A 253 9.67 -13.71 -11.20
N GLN A 254 8.68 -12.83 -11.12
CA GLN A 254 7.37 -12.99 -11.75
C GLN A 254 7.28 -12.18 -13.04
N GLN A 255 6.52 -12.71 -14.00
CA GLN A 255 6.22 -11.99 -15.24
C GLN A 255 4.95 -11.15 -15.12
N VAL A 256 3.95 -11.65 -14.39
CA VAL A 256 2.68 -10.96 -14.13
C VAL A 256 2.25 -11.26 -12.70
N ILE A 257 1.72 -10.25 -12.02
CA ILE A 257 1.10 -10.41 -10.69
C ILE A 257 -0.41 -10.20 -10.81
N ILE A 258 -1.21 -11.12 -10.30
CA ILE A 258 -2.64 -10.89 -10.08
C ILE A 258 -2.83 -10.43 -8.64
N THR A 259 -3.41 -9.24 -8.48
CA THR A 259 -3.46 -8.57 -7.18
C THR A 259 -4.72 -7.72 -7.04
N ALA A 260 -5.09 -7.41 -5.80
CA ALA A 260 -5.98 -6.29 -5.54
C ALA A 260 -5.30 -4.95 -5.88
N ALA A 261 -6.08 -3.91 -6.16
CA ALA A 261 -5.56 -2.58 -6.50
C ALA A 261 -5.21 -1.72 -5.27
N GLY A 262 -4.46 -2.31 -4.34
CA GLY A 262 -3.88 -1.65 -3.14
C GLY A 262 -2.40 -1.30 -3.30
N ASN A 263 -1.68 -1.07 -2.19
CA ASN A 263 -0.25 -0.70 -2.21
C ASN A 263 0.66 -1.71 -2.92
N ILE A 264 0.34 -3.01 -2.82
CA ILE A 264 1.11 -4.08 -3.45
C ILE A 264 1.17 -3.96 -4.99
N MET A 265 0.19 -3.30 -5.60
CA MET A 265 0.21 -2.95 -7.02
C MET A 265 1.31 -1.92 -7.32
N TRP A 266 1.45 -0.89 -6.49
CA TRP A 266 2.50 0.11 -6.63
C TRP A 266 3.89 -0.49 -6.41
N GLU A 267 4.01 -1.40 -5.45
CA GLU A 267 5.21 -2.21 -5.23
C GLU A 267 5.62 -2.99 -6.49
N ALA A 268 4.69 -3.74 -7.09
CA ALA A 268 4.95 -4.42 -8.36
C ALA A 268 5.33 -3.46 -9.49
N PHE A 269 4.67 -2.31 -9.59
CA PHE A 269 4.97 -1.33 -10.64
C PHE A 269 6.35 -0.70 -10.50
N SER A 270 6.82 -0.45 -9.28
CA SER A 270 8.19 0.03 -9.02
C SER A 270 9.28 -0.94 -9.49
N LEU A 271 8.96 -2.23 -9.53
CA LEU A 271 9.83 -3.29 -10.08
C LEU A 271 9.64 -3.49 -11.59
N GLY A 272 8.69 -2.78 -12.20
CA GLY A 272 8.33 -2.94 -13.60
C GLY A 272 7.57 -4.23 -13.90
N ILE A 273 6.88 -4.79 -12.90
CA ILE A 273 6.08 -6.00 -13.08
C ILE A 273 4.64 -5.57 -13.36
N PRO A 274 4.06 -5.97 -14.50
CA PRO A 274 2.67 -5.66 -14.80
C PRO A 274 1.72 -6.44 -13.89
N CYS A 275 0.61 -5.79 -13.55
CA CYS A 275 -0.43 -6.36 -12.69
C CYS A 275 -1.73 -6.62 -13.45
N ALA A 276 -2.40 -7.70 -13.11
CA ALA A 276 -3.81 -7.94 -13.41
C ALA A 276 -4.63 -7.65 -12.15
N LEU A 277 -5.49 -6.65 -12.20
CA LEU A 277 -6.14 -6.05 -11.04
C LEU A 277 -7.54 -6.60 -10.83
N ILE A 278 -7.84 -6.95 -9.59
CA ILE A 278 -9.18 -7.30 -9.13
C ILE A 278 -9.60 -6.30 -8.06
N LYS A 279 -10.84 -5.82 -8.13
CA LYS A 279 -11.38 -4.95 -7.08
C LYS A 279 -11.94 -5.81 -5.96
N THR A 280 -11.35 -5.75 -4.77
CA THR A 280 -11.82 -6.49 -3.59
C THR A 280 -12.54 -5.59 -2.58
N CYS A 281 -12.36 -4.27 -2.65
CA CYS A 281 -13.07 -3.31 -1.80
C CYS A 281 -13.25 -1.96 -2.50
N SER A 282 -14.14 -1.11 -1.95
CA SER A 282 -14.59 0.15 -2.58
C SER A 282 -13.47 1.20 -2.70
N ASN A 283 -12.61 1.32 -1.69
CA ASN A 283 -11.49 2.27 -1.66
C ASN A 283 -10.41 2.03 -2.75
N GLN A 284 -10.48 0.92 -3.49
CA GLN A 284 -9.57 0.61 -4.60
C GLN A 284 -10.03 1.20 -5.94
N HIS A 285 -11.24 1.75 -6.02
CA HIS A 285 -11.82 2.23 -7.26
C HIS A 285 -10.96 3.31 -7.94
N ARG A 286 -10.49 4.31 -7.17
CA ARG A 286 -9.66 5.41 -7.69
C ARG A 286 -8.32 4.92 -8.24
N ASN A 287 -7.68 3.95 -7.59
CA ASN A 287 -6.47 3.31 -8.11
C ASN A 287 -6.73 2.62 -9.47
N ILE A 288 -7.85 1.90 -9.59
CA ILE A 288 -8.21 1.21 -10.84
C ILE A 288 -8.48 2.23 -11.95
N GLU A 289 -9.27 3.27 -11.69
CA GLU A 289 -9.53 4.34 -12.67
C GLU A 289 -8.25 5.04 -13.11
N LEU A 290 -7.37 5.36 -12.16
CA LEU A 290 -6.09 5.98 -12.44
C LEU A 290 -5.22 5.10 -13.35
N VAL A 291 -5.07 3.83 -13.01
CA VAL A 291 -4.21 2.90 -13.74
C VAL A 291 -4.76 2.61 -15.13
N THR A 292 -6.06 2.38 -15.25
CA THR A 292 -6.72 2.01 -16.52
C THR A 292 -6.74 3.13 -17.56
N LYS A 293 -6.51 4.40 -17.15
CA LYS A 293 -6.26 5.52 -18.08
C LYS A 293 -5.01 5.29 -18.94
N THR A 294 -3.97 4.66 -18.39
CA THR A 294 -2.69 4.42 -19.08
C THR A 294 -2.53 2.97 -19.53
N MET A 295 -2.94 2.03 -18.69
CA MET A 295 -2.75 0.59 -18.90
C MET A 295 -4.10 -0.08 -19.16
N LYS A 296 -4.50 -0.14 -20.43
CA LYS A 296 -5.77 -0.77 -20.82
C LYS A 296 -5.74 -2.27 -20.54
N ASN A 297 -6.91 -2.84 -20.23
CA ASN A 297 -7.14 -4.28 -20.02
C ASN A 297 -6.51 -4.89 -18.77
N VAL A 298 -5.81 -4.12 -17.91
CA VAL A 298 -5.27 -4.66 -16.65
C VAL A 298 -6.35 -4.96 -15.61
N TYR A 299 -7.54 -4.37 -15.72
CA TYR A 299 -8.64 -4.59 -14.79
C TYR A 299 -9.47 -5.83 -15.17
N LEU A 300 -9.37 -6.88 -14.35
CA LEU A 300 -10.06 -8.15 -14.53
C LEU A 300 -11.53 -8.07 -14.15
N GLY A 301 -11.88 -7.39 -13.07
CA GLY A 301 -13.26 -7.21 -12.62
C GLY A 301 -13.37 -7.06 -11.10
N GLU A 302 -14.60 -6.98 -10.59
CA GLU A 302 -14.87 -6.99 -9.16
C GLU A 302 -14.93 -8.42 -8.64
N GLU A 303 -14.37 -8.68 -7.46
CA GLU A 303 -14.34 -10.00 -6.85
C GLU A 303 -15.72 -10.67 -6.88
N THR A 304 -16.78 -9.93 -6.54
CA THR A 304 -18.15 -10.43 -6.39
C THR A 304 -18.84 -10.80 -7.70
N THR A 305 -18.42 -10.21 -8.83
CA THR A 305 -19.07 -10.37 -10.14
C THR A 305 -18.18 -11.06 -11.17
N LEU A 306 -16.89 -11.22 -10.89
CA LEU A 306 -15.95 -11.88 -11.76
C LEU A 306 -16.23 -13.39 -11.82
N ASP A 307 -16.29 -13.91 -13.05
CA ASP A 307 -16.40 -15.33 -13.38
C ASP A 307 -15.08 -15.87 -13.99
N SER A 308 -15.00 -17.19 -14.16
CA SER A 308 -13.81 -17.87 -14.69
C SER A 308 -13.50 -17.46 -16.13
N ASP A 309 -14.52 -17.33 -16.98
CA ASP A 309 -14.35 -17.10 -18.41
C ASP A 309 -13.85 -15.68 -18.68
N GLY A 310 -14.46 -14.69 -18.03
CA GLY A 310 -14.03 -13.30 -18.05
C GLY A 310 -12.64 -13.12 -17.46
N PHE A 311 -12.32 -13.83 -16.38
CA PHE A 311 -10.98 -13.84 -15.79
C PHE A 311 -9.93 -14.38 -16.75
N LEU A 312 -10.10 -15.60 -17.27
CA LEU A 312 -9.13 -16.26 -18.14
C LEU A 312 -8.95 -15.51 -19.47
N LYS A 313 -10.04 -14.99 -20.05
CA LYS A 313 -10.00 -14.19 -21.27
C LYS A 313 -9.18 -12.92 -21.09
N LYS A 314 -9.37 -12.18 -20.01
CA LYS A 314 -8.62 -10.94 -19.77
C LYS A 314 -7.16 -11.23 -19.36
N LEU A 315 -6.93 -12.27 -18.57
CA LEU A 315 -5.59 -12.67 -18.17
C LEU A 315 -4.73 -13.10 -19.37
N SER A 316 -5.30 -13.79 -20.35
CA SER A 316 -4.57 -14.19 -21.57
C SER A 316 -4.05 -12.98 -22.38
N ILE A 317 -4.78 -11.86 -22.36
CA ILE A 317 -4.34 -10.62 -22.99
C ILE A 317 -3.12 -10.06 -22.27
N ILE A 318 -3.17 -9.98 -20.93
CA ILE A 318 -2.09 -9.40 -20.10
C ILE A 318 -0.82 -10.24 -20.19
N THR A 319 -0.96 -11.57 -20.22
CA THR A 319 0.15 -12.53 -20.25
C THR A 319 0.75 -12.71 -21.65
N HIS A 320 0.14 -12.14 -22.69
CA HIS A 320 0.72 -12.13 -24.03
C HIS A 320 2.06 -11.35 -24.03
N VAL A 321 3.11 -11.92 -24.63
CA VAL A 321 4.50 -11.42 -24.50
C VAL A 321 4.65 -9.93 -24.85
N THR A 322 4.04 -9.47 -25.94
CA THR A 322 4.10 -8.07 -26.38
C THR A 322 3.36 -7.14 -25.41
N GLN A 323 2.20 -7.58 -24.91
CA GLN A 323 1.40 -6.83 -23.97
C GLN A 323 2.11 -6.73 -22.62
N CYS A 324 2.65 -7.83 -22.12
CA CYS A 324 3.40 -7.91 -20.87
C CYS A 324 4.61 -6.95 -20.89
N SER A 325 5.40 -6.95 -21.97
CA SER A 325 6.54 -6.04 -22.11
C SER A 325 6.12 -4.56 -22.16
N MET A 326 5.01 -4.24 -22.84
CA MET A 326 4.50 -2.87 -22.89
C MET A 326 4.00 -2.41 -21.51
N LEU A 327 3.24 -3.26 -20.83
CA LEU A 327 2.70 -2.99 -19.50
C LEU A 327 3.82 -2.84 -18.47
N SER A 328 4.88 -3.63 -18.56
CA SER A 328 6.09 -3.50 -17.72
C SER A 328 6.71 -2.10 -17.81
N GLN A 329 6.87 -1.57 -19.02
CA GLN A 329 7.39 -0.21 -19.21
C GLN A 329 6.42 0.87 -18.71
N GLN A 330 5.10 0.66 -18.88
CA GLN A 330 4.09 1.58 -18.37
C GLN A 330 4.08 1.59 -16.83
N ALA A 331 4.24 0.43 -16.21
CA ALA A 331 4.32 0.27 -14.76
C ALA A 331 5.49 1.09 -14.17
N LEU A 332 6.70 0.96 -14.73
CA LEU A 332 7.88 1.74 -14.32
C LEU A 332 7.72 3.25 -14.49
N ARG A 333 6.93 3.68 -15.50
CA ARG A 333 6.65 5.11 -15.72
C ARG A 333 5.66 5.66 -14.70
N LEU A 334 4.73 4.82 -14.22
CA LEU A 334 3.74 5.24 -13.24
C LEU A 334 4.36 5.34 -11.85
N CYS A 335 5.12 4.32 -11.42
CA CYS A 335 5.71 4.28 -10.10
C CYS A 335 7.20 3.91 -10.19
N ASP A 336 8.06 4.76 -9.62
CA ASP A 336 9.52 4.60 -9.63
C ASP A 336 10.08 4.15 -8.27
N GLY A 337 9.22 3.96 -7.27
CA GLY A 337 9.59 3.60 -5.90
C GLY A 337 10.03 4.76 -5.01
N GLN A 338 10.21 5.98 -5.54
CA GLN A 338 10.84 7.10 -4.81
C GLN A 338 9.84 7.98 -4.05
N GLY A 339 8.59 7.55 -3.90
CA GLY A 339 7.52 8.37 -3.33
C GLY A 339 7.72 8.74 -1.86
N ALA A 340 8.15 7.79 -1.03
CA ALA A 340 8.44 8.04 0.38
C ALA A 340 9.58 9.06 0.56
N ILE A 341 10.66 8.93 -0.21
CA ILE A 341 11.80 9.85 -0.17
C ILE A 341 11.38 11.25 -0.62
N ARG A 342 10.63 11.37 -1.72
CA ARG A 342 10.15 12.68 -2.20
C ARG A 342 9.18 13.34 -1.22
N ALA A 343 8.31 12.56 -0.58
CA ALA A 343 7.42 13.07 0.46
C ALA A 343 8.21 13.54 1.69
N ALA A 344 9.15 12.73 2.17
CA ALA A 344 9.97 13.08 3.34
C ALA A 344 10.77 14.36 3.15
N LYS A 345 11.44 14.54 2.01
CA LYS A 345 12.19 15.76 1.69
C LYS A 345 11.31 17.01 1.67
N LEU A 346 10.14 16.92 1.05
CA LEU A 346 9.19 18.03 1.02
C LEU A 346 8.73 18.40 2.43
N LEU A 347 8.37 17.41 3.24
CA LEU A 347 7.94 17.64 4.62
C LEU A 347 9.08 18.18 5.49
N ALA A 348 10.29 17.65 5.36
CA ALA A 348 11.46 18.11 6.10
C ALA A 348 11.81 19.57 5.77
N SER A 349 11.81 19.96 4.49
CA SER A 349 12.00 21.35 4.06
C SER A 349 10.94 22.25 4.68
N ALA A 350 9.67 21.86 4.54
CA ALA A 350 8.57 22.67 5.04
C ALA A 350 8.70 22.87 6.56
N ILE A 351 9.05 21.84 7.34
CA ILE A 351 9.17 21.94 8.80
C ILE A 351 10.43 22.72 9.21
N GLY A 352 11.54 22.59 8.46
CA GLY A 352 12.77 23.34 8.72
C GLY A 352 12.66 24.85 8.47
N GLU A 353 11.97 25.28 7.42
CA GLU A 353 11.86 26.70 7.01
C GLU A 353 11.19 27.62 8.05
N ASP A 354 10.36 27.07 8.95
CA ASP A 354 9.68 27.85 10.00
C ASP A 354 10.58 28.11 11.21
N ASN A 355 11.70 27.40 11.36
CA ASN A 355 12.64 27.62 12.46
C ASN A 355 13.66 28.73 12.19
N ASP A 356 13.86 29.08 10.91
CA ASP A 356 14.77 30.15 10.50
C ASP A 356 14.07 31.53 10.39
N ARG A 357 12.77 31.60 10.71
CA ARG A 357 11.95 32.82 10.79
C ARG A 357 11.59 33.14 12.22
#